data_AF-A0A6V8PGQ9-F1
#
_entry.id   AF-A0A6V8PGQ9-F1
#
_cell.length_a   1.000
_cell.length_b   1.000
_cell.length_c   1.000
_cell.angle_alpha   90.00
_cell.angle_beta   90.00
_cell.angle_gamma   90.00
#
_symmetry.space_group_name_H-M   'P 1'
#
loop_
_entity.id
_entity.type
_entity.pdbx_description
1 polymer ?
#
loop_
_entity_poly.entity_id
_entity_poly.type
_entity_poly.pdbx_seq_one_letter_code
_entity_poly.pdbx_strand_id
1 'polypeptide(L)'
;MNIQIALDSPYRLERTKEIDGVRVDSLIDIAAGKLLALFGRAAARDFVDIYFLIKEGYFNLDELIKKASEKDPAMDKYYLA
;
A
#
# COMPACT_ATOMS: atom_id res chain seq x y z
N MET A 1 -27.30 -7.45 -22.37
CA MET A 1 -27.21 -7.84 -20.95
C MET A 1 -25.82 -7.44 -20.47
N ASN A 2 -25.72 -6.48 -19.56
CA ASN A 2 -24.43 -6.04 -19.03
C ASN A 2 -24.18 -6.78 -17.71
N ILE A 3 -23.12 -7.57 -17.66
CA ILE A 3 -22.68 -8.24 -16.44
C ILE A 3 -21.64 -7.32 -15.78
N GLN A 4 -21.93 -6.86 -14.57
CA GLN A 4 -20.97 -6.14 -13.73
C GLN A 4 -20.38 -7.14 -12.74
N ILE A 5 -19.06 -7.32 -12.80
CA ILE A 5 -18.33 -8.18 -11.86
C ILE A 5 -17.66 -7.25 -10.85
N ALA A 6 -18.00 -7.41 -9.58
CA ALA A 6 -17.31 -6.76 -8.48
C ALA A 6 -16.31 -7.75 -7.87
N LEU A 7 -15.04 -7.35 -7.83
CA LEU A 7 -14.01 -8.10 -7.11
C LEU A 7 -13.92 -7.52 -5.70
N ASP A 8 -14.41 -8.26 -4.72
CA ASP A 8 -14.43 -7.83 -3.31
C ASP A 8 -13.09 -8.07 -2.58
N SER A 9 -12.10 -8.62 -3.30
CA SER A 9 -10.74 -8.75 -2.76
C SER A 9 -9.92 -7.51 -3.10
N PRO A 10 -9.21 -6.91 -2.13
CA PRO A 10 -8.26 -5.86 -2.43
C PRO A 10 -7.19 -6.37 -3.41
N TYR A 11 -6.80 -5.49 -4.33
CA TYR A 11 -5.70 -5.78 -5.25
C TYR A 11 -4.40 -5.95 -4.46
N ARG A 12 -3.66 -7.02 -4.76
CA ARG A 12 -2.39 -7.34 -4.10
C ARG A 12 -1.26 -7.30 -5.12
N LEU A 13 -0.17 -6.62 -4.75
CA LEU A 13 1.05 -6.53 -5.53
C LEU A 13 1.80 -7.87 -5.50
N GLU A 14 1.80 -8.54 -4.35
CA GLU A 14 2.41 -9.85 -4.15
C GLU A 14 1.47 -10.82 -3.43
N ARG A 15 1.82 -12.10 -3.44
CA ARG A 15 1.07 -13.11 -2.68
C ARG A 15 1.21 -12.89 -1.17
N THR A 16 0.15 -13.20 -0.44
CA THR A 16 0.19 -13.26 1.03
C THR A 16 1.24 -14.26 1.49
N LYS A 17 1.87 -13.97 2.63
CA LYS A 17 2.81 -14.85 3.33
C LYS A 17 2.08 -15.55 4.47
N GLU A 18 2.57 -16.73 4.86
CA GLU A 18 2.12 -17.41 6.07
C GLU A 18 3.18 -17.21 7.15
N ILE A 19 2.77 -16.66 8.29
CA ILE A 19 3.63 -16.40 9.44
C ILE A 19 2.86 -16.91 10.66
N ASP A 20 3.43 -17.88 11.39
CA ASP A 20 2.82 -18.49 12.58
C ASP A 20 1.37 -18.98 12.37
N GLY A 21 1.09 -19.56 11.21
CA GLY A 21 -0.24 -20.05 10.82
C GLY A 21 -1.24 -18.96 10.44
N VAL A 22 -0.82 -17.69 10.38
CA VAL A 22 -1.63 -16.55 9.96
C VAL A 22 -1.22 -16.10 8.57
N ARG A 23 -2.21 -15.88 7.69
CA ARG A 23 -1.98 -15.27 6.38
C ARG A 23 -1.88 -13.76 6.52
N VAL A 24 -0.71 -13.22 6.18
CA VAL A 24 -0.37 -11.80 6.26
C VAL A 24 -0.08 -11.28 4.86
N ASP A 25 -0.43 -10.04 4.57
CA ASP A 25 -0.04 -9.39 3.32
C ASP A 25 1.50 -9.29 3.21
N SER A 26 2.00 -9.19 1.98
CA SER A 26 3.42 -8.97 1.74
C SER A 26 3.86 -7.64 2.37
N LEU A 27 5.16 -7.51 2.65
CA LEU A 27 5.68 -6.26 3.21
C LEU A 27 5.41 -5.07 2.28
N ILE A 28 5.53 -5.27 0.96
CA ILE A 28 5.27 -4.21 -0.01
C ILE A 28 3.78 -3.84 -0.08
N ASP A 29 2.87 -4.81 0.02
CA ASP A 29 1.43 -4.53 0.08
C ASP A 29 1.05 -3.73 1.33
N ILE A 30 1.65 -4.07 2.47
CA ILE A 30 1.47 -3.32 3.72
C ILE A 30 2.02 -1.89 3.57
N ALA A 31 3.24 -1.74 3.07
CA ALA A 31 3.90 -0.45 2.93
C ALA A 31 3.17 0.47 1.93
N ALA A 32 2.77 -0.05 0.77
CA ALA A 32 1.94 0.68 -0.19
C ALA A 32 0.60 1.10 0.42
N GLY A 33 -0.05 0.21 1.18
CA GLY A 33 -1.29 0.52 1.90
C GLY A 33 -1.11 1.62 2.96
N LYS A 34 0.02 1.65 3.66
CA LYS A 34 0.35 2.75 4.60
C LYS A 34 0.52 4.08 3.88
N LEU A 35 1.15 4.09 2.71
CA LEU A 35 1.32 5.32 1.93
C LEU A 35 -0.03 5.82 1.41
N LEU A 36 -0.89 4.93 0.91
CA LEU A 36 -2.25 5.29 0.52
C LEU A 36 -3.07 5.84 1.70
N ALA A 37 -2.95 5.22 2.88
CA ALA A 37 -3.59 5.70 4.10
C ALA A 37 -3.05 7.07 4.53
N LEU A 38 -1.76 7.33 4.37
CA LEU A 38 -1.16 8.65 4.62
C LEU A 38 -1.87 9.73 3.81
N PHE A 39 -2.09 9.51 2.51
CA PHE A 39 -2.77 10.47 1.63
C PHE A 39 -4.28 10.52 1.81
N GLY A 40 -4.90 9.43 2.26
CA GLY A 40 -6.36 9.38 2.49
C GLY A 40 -6.79 9.95 3.85
N ARG A 41 -6.15 9.52 4.95
CA ARG A 41 -6.52 9.90 6.32
C ARG A 41 -5.49 10.75 7.06
N ALA A 42 -4.21 10.66 6.68
CA ALA A 42 -3.10 11.37 7.31
C ALA A 42 -3.04 11.28 8.85
N ALA A 43 -3.25 10.10 9.44
CA ALA A 43 -3.12 9.96 10.90
C ALA A 43 -1.65 9.98 11.30
N ALA A 44 -1.33 10.52 12.49
CA ALA A 44 0.06 10.64 12.96
C ALA A 44 0.87 9.32 12.87
N ARG A 45 0.22 8.18 13.13
CA ARG A 45 0.84 6.86 13.02
C ARG A 45 1.28 6.49 11.59
N ASP A 46 0.59 6.97 10.56
CA ASP A 46 0.95 6.67 9.17
C ASP A 46 2.29 7.32 8.79
N PHE A 47 2.51 8.54 9.27
CA PHE A 47 3.80 9.22 9.10
C PHE A 47 4.93 8.45 9.81
N VAL A 48 4.67 7.96 11.03
CA VAL A 48 5.63 7.15 11.79
C VAL A 48 5.95 5.85 11.04
N ASP A 49 4.93 5.14 10.57
CA ASP A 49 5.10 3.88 9.84
C ASP A 49 5.93 4.08 8.56
N ILE A 50 5.60 5.09 7.75
CA ILE A 50 6.36 5.42 6.52
C ILE A 50 7.79 5.84 6.85
N TYR A 51 7.98 6.64 7.90
CA TYR A 51 9.31 7.05 8.35
C TYR A 51 10.19 5.84 8.69
N PHE A 52 9.69 4.88 9.45
CA PHE A 52 10.47 3.68 9.80
C PHE A 52 10.68 2.74 8.61
N LEU A 53 9.72 2.61 7.71
CA LEU A 53 9.90 1.84 6.47
C LEU A 53 11.08 2.37 5.64
N ILE A 54 11.25 3.69 5.58
CA ILE A 54 12.35 4.34 4.86
C ILE A 54 13.65 4.31 5.68
N LYS A 55 13.59 4.66 6.96
CA LYS A 55 14.75 4.75 7.84
C LYS A 55 15.48 3.41 7.98
N GLU A 56 14.73 2.32 8.13
CA GLU A 56 15.31 0.97 8.27
C GLU A 56 15.73 0.37 6.90
N GLY A 57 15.55 1.11 5.81
CA GLY A 57 16.02 0.73 4.48
C GLY A 57 15.18 -0.35 3.79
N TYR A 58 13.93 -0.59 4.25
CA TYR A 58 13.05 -1.54 3.57
C TYR A 58 12.67 -1.06 2.16
N PHE A 59 12.42 0.24 2.02
CA PHE A 59 12.07 0.87 0.74
C PHE A 59 12.58 2.32 0.70
N ASN A 60 12.79 2.85 -0.50
CA ASN A 60 12.90 4.29 -0.70
C ASN A 60 11.52 4.89 -1.04
N LEU A 61 11.39 6.22 -0.93
CA LEU A 61 10.12 6.90 -1.13
C LEU A 61 9.58 6.74 -2.56
N ASP A 62 10.44 6.85 -3.58
CA ASP A 62 10.03 6.73 -5.00
C ASP A 62 9.48 5.34 -5.32
N GLU A 63 10.09 4.30 -4.76
CA GLU A 63 9.63 2.93 -4.86
C GLU A 63 8.24 2.75 -4.23
N LEU A 64 8.04 3.29 -3.02
CA LEU A 64 6.74 3.23 -2.35
C LEU A 64 5.65 3.97 -3.12
N ILE A 65 5.97 5.15 -3.66
CA ILE A 65 5.07 5.94 -4.50
C ILE A 65 4.65 5.14 -5.74
N LYS A 66 5.61 4.52 -6.43
CA LYS A 66 5.35 3.69 -7.61
C LYS A 66 4.44 2.51 -7.24
N LYS A 67 4.73 1.83 -6.14
CA LYS A 67 3.97 0.65 -5.70
C LYS A 67 2.58 0.98 -5.19
N ALA A 68 2.41 2.11 -4.49
CA ALA A 68 1.11 2.63 -4.13
C ALA A 68 0.25 2.97 -5.36
N SER A 69 0.86 3.60 -6.38
CA SER A 69 0.18 3.91 -7.65
C SER A 69 -0.20 2.66 -8.44
N GLU A 70 0.61 1.60 -8.40
CA GLU A 70 0.27 0.28 -8.97
C GLU A 70 -0.89 -0.37 -8.21
N LYS A 71 -0.92 -0.22 -6.88
CA LYS A 71 -1.93 -0.83 -6.01
C LYS A 71 -3.30 -0.15 -6.10
N ASP A 72 -3.29 1.18 -6.16
CA ASP A 72 -4.48 2.00 -6.35
C ASP A 72 -4.24 3.03 -7.45
N PRO A 73 -4.64 2.73 -8.69
CA PRO A 73 -4.52 3.67 -9.81
C PRO A 73 -5.35 4.95 -9.65
N ALA A 74 -6.32 4.98 -8.72
CA ALA A 74 -7.11 6.16 -8.40
C ALA A 74 -6.41 7.08 -7.40
N MET A 75 -5.24 6.70 -6.88
CA MET A 75 -4.42 7.54 -6.01
C MET A 75 -4.11 8.86 -6.72
N ASP A 76 -4.53 9.97 -6.11
CA ASP A 76 -4.28 11.29 -6.66
C ASP A 76 -2.80 11.64 -6.55
N LYS A 77 -2.14 11.76 -7.71
CA LYS A 77 -0.72 12.11 -7.80
C LYS A 77 -0.44 13.56 -7.43
N TYR A 78 -1.48 14.39 -7.27
CA TYR A 78 -1.32 15.79 -6.87
C TYR A 78 -0.60 15.92 -5.52
N TYR A 79 -0.69 14.92 -4.66
CA TYR A 79 0.04 14.90 -3.39
C TYR A 79 1.56 14.62 -3.51
N LEU A 80 2.05 14.34 -4.71
CA LEU A 80 3.45 14.00 -5.01
C LEU A 80 4.17 15.09 -5.81
N ALA A 81 3.46 16.16 -6.20
CA ALA A 81 3.95 17.25 -7.06
C ALA A 81 4.29 18.51 -6.26
#